data_AF-A0A2N3YME9-F1
#
_entry.id   AF-A0A2N3YME9-F1
#
_cell.length_a   1.000
_cell.length_b   1.000
_cell.length_c   1.000
_cell.angle_alpha   90.00
_cell.angle_beta   90.00
_cell.angle_gamma   90.00
#
_symmetry.space_group_name_H-M   'P 1'
#
loop_
_entity.id
_entity.type
_entity.pdbx_description
1 polymer ?
#
loop_
_entity_poly.entity_id
_entity_poly.type
_entity_poly.pdbx_seq_one_letter_code
_entity_poly.pdbx_strand_id
1 'polypeptide(L)'
;MIPATLWRRLARGTVVASDVLVLLVAMAELPGALKIAGPLLAGATVWALLAPASWGALVLLALQALVLATSRTVPASVTDWSLAALGATLLLVTHLALSLLAAWPPGAMLPRSTAARWARQTGVLAALGGGCAALGLLASRTPVGWGPWVGAVALLAVAGTAALLRAAAGRRA
;
A
#
# COMPACT_ATOMS: atom_id res chain seq x y z
N MET A 1 -1.25 15.77 20.26
CA MET A 1 -0.74 14.40 19.99
C MET A 1 -1.87 13.52 19.49
N ILE A 2 -1.57 12.42 18.80
CA ILE A 2 -2.57 11.45 18.30
C ILE A 2 -2.56 10.21 19.22
N PRO A 3 -3.73 9.71 19.68
CA PRO A 3 -3.81 8.51 20.51
C PRO A 3 -3.13 7.30 19.87
N ALA A 4 -2.44 6.51 20.69
CA ALA A 4 -1.68 5.35 20.25
C ALA A 4 -2.53 4.33 19.48
N THR A 5 -3.74 4.07 19.98
CA THR A 5 -4.70 3.17 19.36
C THR A 5 -5.10 3.61 17.95
N LEU A 6 -5.36 4.90 17.76
CA LEU A 6 -5.80 5.45 16.49
C LEU A 6 -4.71 5.38 15.42
N TRP A 7 -3.52 5.92 15.68
CA TRP A 7 -2.48 5.98 14.65
C TRP A 7 -1.93 4.59 14.30
N ARG A 8 -1.81 3.70 15.29
CA ARG A 8 -1.37 2.31 15.04
C ARG A 8 -2.40 1.52 14.25
N ARG A 9 -3.71 1.71 14.52
CA ARG A 9 -4.77 1.08 13.74
C ARG A 9 -4.73 1.54 12.28
N LEU A 10 -4.49 2.83 12.05
CA LEU A 10 -4.34 3.37 10.70
C LEU A 10 -3.11 2.79 10.00
N ALA A 11 -1.93 2.81 10.64
CA ALA A 11 -0.71 2.25 10.04
C ALA A 11 -0.84 0.75 9.72
N ARG A 12 -1.42 -0.05 10.64
CA ARG A 12 -1.73 -1.47 10.41
C ARG A 12 -2.72 -1.66 9.27
N GLY A 13 -3.79 -0.86 9.25
CA GLY A 13 -4.78 -0.87 8.18
C GLY A 13 -4.16 -0.56 6.82
N THR A 14 -3.20 0.37 6.77
CA THR A 14 -2.45 0.70 5.55
C THR A 14 -1.62 -0.49 5.06
N VAL A 15 -0.94 -1.22 5.94
CA VAL A 15 -0.20 -2.44 5.56
C VAL A 15 -1.13 -3.49 4.96
N VAL A 16 -2.24 -3.81 5.66
CA VAL A 16 -3.21 -4.81 5.20
C VAL A 16 -3.85 -4.41 3.88
N ALA A 17 -4.22 -3.13 3.73
CA ALA A 17 -4.77 -2.62 2.48
C ALA A 17 -3.76 -2.75 1.34
N SER A 18 -2.48 -2.40 1.57
CA SER A 18 -1.44 -2.56 0.57
C SER A 18 -1.26 -4.03 0.15
N ASP A 19 -1.28 -4.98 1.09
CA ASP A 19 -1.17 -6.42 0.78
C ASP A 19 -2.32 -6.92 -0.09
N VAL A 20 -3.55 -6.54 0.25
CA VAL A 20 -4.73 -6.88 -0.56
C VAL A 20 -4.59 -6.31 -1.97
N LEU A 21 -4.11 -5.07 -2.10
CA LEU A 21 -3.92 -4.44 -3.39
C LEU A 21 -2.79 -5.07 -4.21
N VAL A 22 -1.69 -5.47 -3.56
CA VAL A 22 -0.60 -6.24 -4.20
C VAL A 22 -1.15 -7.55 -4.76
N LEU A 23 -1.97 -8.27 -3.99
CA LEU A 23 -2.62 -9.49 -4.46
C LEU A 23 -3.56 -9.24 -5.64
N LEU A 24 -4.36 -8.18 -5.61
CA LEU A 24 -5.26 -7.83 -6.72
C LEU A 24 -4.49 -7.48 -7.98
N VAL A 25 -3.38 -6.73 -7.86
CA VAL A 25 -2.48 -6.43 -8.99
C VAL A 25 -1.85 -7.70 -9.52
N ALA A 26 -1.38 -8.60 -8.65
CA ALA A 26 -0.80 -9.88 -9.05
C ALA A 26 -1.83 -10.79 -9.74
N MET A 27 -3.08 -10.84 -9.24
CA MET A 27 -4.16 -11.61 -9.83
C MET A 27 -4.57 -11.13 -11.22
N ALA A 28 -4.49 -9.82 -11.47
CA ALA A 28 -4.80 -9.24 -12.78
C ALA A 28 -3.83 -9.74 -13.86
N GLU A 29 -2.58 -10.01 -13.47
CA GLU A 29 -1.52 -10.49 -14.37
C GLU A 29 -1.46 -12.03 -14.42
N LEU A 30 -1.61 -12.68 -13.26
CA LEU A 30 -1.52 -14.13 -13.10
C LEU A 30 -2.62 -14.66 -12.14
N PRO A 31 -3.79 -15.08 -12.64
CA PRO A 31 -4.90 -15.54 -11.81
C PRO A 31 -4.57 -16.74 -10.88
N GLY A 32 -3.54 -17.52 -11.20
CA GLY A 32 -3.06 -18.62 -10.36
C GLY A 32 -2.29 -18.18 -9.10
N ALA A 33 -1.81 -16.94 -9.06
CA ALA A 33 -0.92 -16.44 -8.00
C ALA A 33 -1.57 -16.48 -6.61
N LEU A 34 -2.88 -16.23 -6.52
CA LEU A 34 -3.59 -16.07 -5.24
C LEU A 34 -3.45 -17.29 -4.32
N LYS A 35 -3.49 -18.51 -4.89
CA LYS A 35 -3.47 -19.75 -4.11
C LYS A 35 -2.17 -19.93 -3.32
N ILE A 36 -1.07 -19.38 -3.83
CA ILE A 36 0.26 -19.49 -3.24
C ILE A 36 0.63 -18.20 -2.51
N ALA A 37 0.50 -17.06 -3.19
CA ALA A 37 0.88 -15.76 -2.66
C ALA A 37 -0.03 -15.29 -1.52
N GLY A 38 -1.32 -15.62 -1.57
CA GLY A 38 -2.31 -15.18 -0.57
C GLY A 38 -1.97 -15.65 0.85
N PRO A 39 -1.84 -16.97 1.10
CA PRO A 39 -1.46 -17.48 2.41
C PRO A 39 -0.09 -17.00 2.90
N LEU A 40 0.90 -16.93 1.99
CA LEU A 40 2.25 -16.47 2.31
C LEU A 40 2.27 -15.00 2.74
N LEU A 41 1.62 -14.13 1.96
CA LEU A 41 1.51 -12.71 2.32
C LEU A 41 0.73 -12.56 3.62
N ALA A 42 -0.42 -13.21 3.80
CA ALA A 42 -1.19 -13.13 5.04
C ALA A 42 -0.36 -13.53 6.28
N GLY A 43 0.40 -14.62 6.20
CA GLY A 43 1.30 -15.05 7.28
C GLY A 43 2.40 -14.02 7.56
N ALA A 44 3.05 -13.50 6.51
CA ALA A 44 4.08 -12.48 6.64
C ALA A 44 3.53 -11.14 7.17
N THR A 45 2.32 -10.75 6.77
CA THR A 45 1.62 -9.56 7.27
C THR A 45 1.39 -9.68 8.77
N VAL A 46 0.84 -10.81 9.22
CA VAL A 46 0.61 -11.05 10.65
C VAL A 46 1.94 -10.99 11.41
N TRP A 47 2.98 -11.65 10.93
CA TRP A 47 4.30 -11.63 11.56
C TRP A 47 4.89 -10.21 11.63
N ALA A 48 4.87 -9.46 10.52
CA ALA A 48 5.36 -8.09 10.45
C ALA A 48 4.59 -7.14 11.39
N LEU A 49 3.27 -7.32 11.53
CA LEU A 49 2.45 -6.46 12.37
C LEU A 49 2.54 -6.77 13.87
N LEU A 50 2.87 -8.02 14.22
CA LEU A 50 3.19 -8.44 15.59
C LEU A 50 4.57 -7.93 16.02
N ALA A 51 5.56 -8.01 15.13
CA ALA A 51 6.94 -7.62 15.40
C ALA A 51 7.54 -6.75 14.28
N PRO A 52 7.16 -5.45 14.18
CA PRO A 52 7.53 -4.59 13.06
C PRO A 52 9.03 -4.24 13.00
N ALA A 53 9.74 -4.34 14.13
CA ALA A 53 11.19 -4.16 14.18
C ALA A 53 11.98 -5.46 13.90
N SER A 54 11.30 -6.57 13.58
CA SER A 54 11.92 -7.86 13.28
C SER A 54 12.12 -8.10 11.78
N TRP A 55 12.75 -9.23 11.45
CA TRP A 55 12.85 -9.74 10.08
C TRP A 55 11.50 -9.91 9.38
N GLY A 56 10.39 -10.05 10.11
CA GLY A 56 9.05 -10.19 9.52
C GLY A 56 8.68 -9.02 8.60
N ALA A 57 9.08 -7.80 8.93
CA ALA A 57 8.85 -6.63 8.07
C ALA A 57 9.61 -6.74 6.74
N LEU A 58 10.88 -7.19 6.78
CA LEU A 58 11.67 -7.41 5.58
C LEU A 58 11.12 -8.56 4.74
N VAL A 59 10.72 -9.67 5.39
CA VAL A 59 10.12 -10.83 4.72
C VAL A 59 8.84 -10.44 4.01
N LEU A 60 7.98 -9.63 4.62
CA LEU A 60 6.77 -9.13 3.96
C LEU A 60 7.10 -8.30 2.72
N LEU A 61 8.03 -7.34 2.84
CA LEU A 61 8.44 -6.51 1.70
C LEU A 61 9.08 -7.34 0.58
N ALA A 62 9.90 -8.33 0.94
CA ALA A 62 10.51 -9.25 -0.01
C ALA A 62 9.47 -10.12 -0.72
N LEU A 63 8.47 -10.64 0.01
CA LEU A 63 7.37 -11.40 -0.57
C LEU A 63 6.49 -10.53 -1.46
N GLN A 64 6.13 -9.32 -1.04
CA GLN A 64 5.40 -8.37 -1.89
C GLN A 64 6.16 -8.09 -3.19
N ALA A 65 7.47 -7.84 -3.09
CA ALA A 65 8.33 -7.61 -4.26
C ALA A 65 8.42 -8.85 -5.16
N LEU A 66 8.59 -10.04 -4.57
CA LEU A 66 8.65 -11.30 -5.31
C LEU A 66 7.32 -11.59 -6.02
N VAL A 67 6.19 -11.37 -5.36
CA VAL A 67 4.86 -11.53 -5.94
C VAL A 67 4.70 -10.59 -7.13
N LEU A 68 5.06 -9.32 -6.99
CA LEU A 68 4.99 -8.35 -8.08
C LEU A 68 5.98 -8.67 -9.23
N ALA A 69 7.15 -9.22 -8.92
CA ALA A 69 8.16 -9.56 -9.92
C ALA A 69 7.81 -10.84 -10.69
N THR A 70 7.32 -11.87 -10.00
CA THR A 70 7.00 -13.17 -10.60
C THR A 70 5.65 -13.20 -11.30
N SER A 71 4.72 -12.32 -10.93
CA SER A 71 3.42 -12.23 -11.58
C SER A 71 3.47 -11.46 -12.91
N ARG A 72 4.56 -10.74 -13.22
CA ARG A 72 4.65 -9.90 -14.42
C ARG A 72 5.58 -10.46 -15.49
N THR A 73 5.14 -10.32 -16.74
CA THR A 73 6.03 -10.32 -17.90
C THR A 73 6.76 -8.97 -18.00
N VAL A 74 7.82 -8.89 -18.82
CA VAL A 74 8.53 -7.62 -19.07
C VAL A 74 7.51 -6.58 -19.56
N PRO A 75 7.41 -5.39 -18.92
CA PRO A 75 6.41 -4.40 -19.28
C PRO A 75 6.53 -4.00 -20.75
N ALA A 76 5.46 -4.21 -21.52
CA ALA A 76 5.42 -3.92 -22.95
C ALA A 76 4.41 -2.80 -23.30
N SER A 77 3.51 -2.47 -22.37
CA SER A 77 2.46 -1.47 -22.54
C SER A 77 2.49 -0.39 -21.44
N VAL A 78 1.85 0.75 -21.71
CA VAL A 78 1.64 1.82 -20.71
C VAL A 78 0.86 1.29 -19.50
N THR A 79 -0.07 0.36 -19.71
CA THR A 79 -0.83 -0.30 -18.64
C THR A 79 0.10 -1.13 -17.75
N ASP A 80 1.04 -1.90 -18.32
CA ASP A 80 1.96 -2.74 -17.56
C ASP A 80 2.89 -1.86 -16.70
N TRP A 81 3.40 -0.77 -17.29
CA TRP A 81 4.20 0.23 -16.57
C TRP A 81 3.40 0.92 -15.45
N SER A 82 2.11 1.18 -15.66
CA SER A 82 1.25 1.76 -14.64
C SER A 82 1.03 0.83 -13.44
N LEU A 83 0.81 -0.47 -13.71
CA LEU A 83 0.68 -1.48 -12.68
C LEU A 83 2.01 -1.64 -11.94
N ALA A 84 3.14 -1.57 -12.65
CA ALA A 84 4.47 -1.58 -12.06
C ALA A 84 4.70 -0.45 -11.08
N ALA A 85 4.40 0.79 -11.47
CA ALA A 85 4.47 1.95 -10.61
C ALA A 85 3.54 1.83 -9.40
N LEU A 86 2.31 1.32 -9.58
CA LEU A 86 1.37 1.06 -8.50
C LEU A 86 1.93 0.05 -7.48
N GLY A 87 2.43 -1.09 -7.96
CA GLY A 87 3.03 -2.13 -7.10
C GLY A 87 4.22 -1.59 -6.28
N ALA A 88 5.11 -0.83 -6.92
CA ALA A 88 6.23 -0.16 -6.24
C ALA A 88 5.74 0.85 -5.19
N THR A 89 4.68 1.60 -5.50
CA THR A 89 4.06 2.54 -4.55
C THR A 89 3.52 1.83 -3.32
N LEU A 90 2.81 0.70 -3.49
CA LEU A 90 2.25 -0.09 -2.39
C LEU A 90 3.34 -0.66 -1.48
N LEU A 91 4.44 -1.14 -2.07
CA LEU A 91 5.65 -1.56 -1.35
C LEU A 91 6.21 -0.43 -0.48
N LEU A 92 6.38 0.77 -1.05
CA LEU A 92 6.89 1.94 -0.33
C LEU A 92 5.95 2.40 0.79
N VAL A 93 4.65 2.37 0.55
CA VAL A 93 3.63 2.70 1.56
C VAL A 93 3.66 1.69 2.71
N THR A 94 3.80 0.39 2.40
CA THR A 94 3.96 -0.68 3.39
C THR A 94 5.22 -0.46 4.22
N HIS A 95 6.35 -0.20 3.56
CA HIS A 95 7.62 0.09 4.21
C HIS A 95 7.50 1.29 5.16
N LEU A 96 6.92 2.40 4.70
CA LEU A 96 6.73 3.60 5.51
C LEU A 96 5.88 3.33 6.75
N ALA A 97 4.80 2.55 6.60
CA ALA A 97 3.93 2.18 7.72
C ALA A 97 4.62 1.27 8.73
N LEU A 98 5.38 0.27 8.27
CA LEU A 98 6.15 -0.63 9.13
C LEU A 98 7.30 0.10 9.84
N SER A 99 8.03 0.97 9.15
CA SER A 99 9.08 1.80 9.73
C SER A 99 8.52 2.72 10.81
N LEU A 100 7.33 3.30 10.60
CA LEU A 100 6.65 4.09 11.64
C LEU A 100 6.26 3.22 12.85
N LEU A 101 5.75 2.01 12.62
CA LEU A 101 5.38 1.08 13.69
C LEU A 101 6.60 0.56 14.47
N ALA A 102 7.74 0.40 13.81
CA ALA A 102 9.00 -0.07 14.40
C ALA A 102 9.69 1.03 15.21
N ALA A 103 9.64 2.27 14.75
CA ALA A 103 10.33 3.40 15.39
C ALA A 103 9.65 3.91 16.69
N TRP A 104 8.40 3.50 16.97
CA TRP A 104 7.66 3.93 18.16
C TRP A 104 7.30 2.77 19.10
N PRO A 105 7.53 2.91 20.41
CA PRO A 105 7.16 1.90 21.40
C PRO A 105 5.65 1.58 21.39
N PRO A 106 5.26 0.37 21.83
CA PRO A 106 3.85 0.01 22.01
C PRO A 106 3.20 0.97 23.02
N GLY A 107 2.14 1.66 22.61
CA GLY A 107 1.42 2.62 23.46
C GLY A 107 1.90 4.08 23.37
N ALA A 108 3.00 4.35 22.66
CA ALA A 108 3.45 5.72 22.46
C ALA A 108 2.44 6.55 21.64
N MET A 109 2.13 7.75 22.13
CA MET A 109 1.36 8.71 21.35
C MET A 109 2.21 9.28 20.23
N LEU A 110 1.59 9.60 19.09
CA LEU A 110 2.30 10.16 17.95
C LEU A 110 2.24 11.71 17.97
N PRO A 111 3.38 12.41 17.87
CA PRO A 111 3.39 13.86 17.67
C PRO A 111 2.64 14.24 16.38
N ARG A 112 1.87 15.34 16.42
CA ARG A 112 1.06 15.77 15.26
C ARG A 112 1.93 16.11 14.05
N SER A 113 3.12 16.68 14.27
CA SER A 113 4.09 16.99 13.22
C SER A 113 4.58 15.73 12.50
N THR A 114 4.89 14.66 13.25
CA THR A 114 5.27 13.37 12.68
C THR A 114 4.11 12.74 11.91
N ALA A 115 2.91 12.75 12.48
CA ALA A 115 1.71 12.25 11.79
C ALA A 115 1.43 13.01 10.49
N ALA A 116 1.57 14.34 10.50
CA ALA A 116 1.37 15.18 9.32
C ALA A 116 2.43 14.91 8.24
N ARG A 117 3.69 14.71 8.63
CA ARG A 117 4.78 14.34 7.71
C ARG A 117 4.56 12.97 7.10
N TRP A 118 4.21 11.97 7.91
CA TRP A 118 3.87 10.63 7.44
C TRP A 118 2.68 10.69 6.47
N ALA A 119 1.59 11.36 6.85
CA ALA A 119 0.42 11.52 5.98
C ALA A 119 0.74 12.24 4.67
N ARG A 120 1.66 13.21 4.68
CA ARG A 120 2.14 13.89 3.47
C ARG A 120 2.92 12.93 2.57
N GLN A 121 3.87 12.18 3.13
CA GLN A 121 4.66 11.20 2.37
C GLN A 121 3.78 10.11 1.76
N THR A 122 2.88 9.52 2.57
CA THR A 122 1.88 8.55 2.07
C THR A 122 1.00 9.18 1.01
N GLY A 123 0.56 10.42 1.19
CA GLY A 123 -0.26 11.14 0.20
C GLY A 123 0.47 11.41 -1.12
N VAL A 124 1.76 11.74 -1.09
CA VAL A 124 2.58 11.90 -2.29
C VAL A 124 2.73 10.57 -3.02
N LEU A 125 3.06 9.50 -2.28
CA LEU A 125 3.15 8.15 -2.86
C LEU A 125 1.82 7.74 -3.48
N ALA A 126 0.71 7.92 -2.78
CA ALA A 126 -0.62 7.61 -3.27
C ALA A 126 -1.00 8.44 -4.51
N ALA A 127 -0.63 9.72 -4.55
CA ALA A 127 -0.87 10.57 -5.72
C ALA A 127 -0.05 10.13 -6.94
N LEU A 128 1.21 9.74 -6.73
CA LEU A 128 2.09 9.23 -7.80
C LEU A 128 1.57 7.89 -8.33
N GLY A 129 1.33 6.92 -7.45
CA GLY A 129 0.74 5.64 -7.85
C GLY A 129 -0.63 5.82 -8.51
N GLY A 130 -1.44 6.75 -7.97
CA GLY A 130 -2.75 7.18 -8.48
C GLY A 130 -2.68 7.71 -9.91
N GLY A 131 -1.79 8.67 -10.14
CA GLY A 131 -1.54 9.26 -11.44
C GLY A 131 -1.08 8.21 -12.46
N CYS A 132 -0.15 7.34 -12.07
CA CYS A 132 0.28 6.24 -12.94
C CYS A 132 -0.88 5.32 -13.31
N ALA A 133 -1.69 4.87 -12.35
CA ALA A 133 -2.85 4.01 -12.61
C ALA A 133 -3.89 4.70 -13.50
N ALA A 134 -4.15 5.99 -13.30
CA ALA A 134 -5.05 6.77 -14.14
C ALA A 134 -4.52 6.89 -15.59
N LEU A 135 -3.21 7.10 -15.76
CA LEU A 135 -2.58 7.10 -17.08
C LEU A 135 -2.70 5.74 -17.78
N GLY A 136 -2.50 4.64 -17.05
CA GLY A 136 -2.73 3.29 -17.57
C GLY A 136 -4.18 3.06 -18.01
N LEU A 137 -5.14 3.53 -17.22
CA LEU A 137 -6.56 3.47 -17.55
C LEU A 137 -6.90 4.27 -18.81
N LEU A 138 -6.41 5.51 -18.92
CA LEU A 138 -6.64 6.35 -20.10
C LEU A 138 -5.95 5.81 -21.36
N ALA A 139 -4.82 5.12 -21.21
CA ALA A 139 -4.10 4.49 -22.32
C ALA A 139 -4.73 3.16 -22.78
N SER A 140 -5.57 2.53 -21.96
CA SER A 140 -6.21 1.26 -22.29
C SER A 140 -7.33 1.44 -23.32
N ARG A 141 -7.16 0.84 -24.52
CA ARG A 141 -8.10 0.93 -25.65
C ARG A 141 -9.00 -0.29 -25.84
N THR A 142 -8.92 -1.30 -24.97
CA THR A 142 -9.62 -2.58 -25.14
C THR A 142 -10.59 -2.85 -23.99
N PRO A 143 -11.82 -3.35 -24.25
CA PRO A 143 -12.80 -3.70 -23.21
C PRO A 143 -12.43 -4.93 -22.35
N VAL A 144 -11.24 -5.50 -22.54
CA VAL A 144 -10.81 -6.73 -21.87
C VAL A 144 -9.85 -6.39 -20.72
N GLY A 145 -10.41 -6.32 -19.52
CA GLY A 145 -9.67 -6.53 -18.27
C GLY A 145 -9.74 -5.38 -17.27
N TRP A 146 -10.50 -5.54 -16.18
CA TRP A 146 -10.83 -4.55 -15.16
C TRP A 146 -9.66 -4.06 -14.27
N GLY A 147 -8.41 -4.41 -14.57
CA GLY A 147 -7.21 -4.07 -13.77
C GLY A 147 -7.02 -2.57 -13.49
N PRO A 148 -7.23 -1.67 -14.46
CA PRO A 148 -7.10 -0.22 -14.24
C PRO A 148 -8.17 0.36 -13.29
N TRP A 149 -9.38 -0.22 -13.26
CA TRP A 149 -10.48 0.19 -12.37
C TRP A 149 -10.23 -0.18 -10.91
N VAL A 150 -9.67 -1.38 -10.67
CA VAL A 150 -9.28 -1.83 -9.33
C VAL A 150 -8.17 -0.93 -8.76
N GLY A 151 -7.21 -0.53 -9.59
CA GLY A 151 -6.17 0.45 -9.23
C GLY A 151 -6.75 1.83 -8.89
N ALA A 152 -7.69 2.35 -9.68
CA ALA A 152 -8.33 3.64 -9.43
C ALA A 152 -9.13 3.67 -8.11
N VAL A 153 -9.90 2.62 -7.81
CA VAL A 153 -10.69 2.48 -6.57
C VAL A 153 -9.77 2.36 -5.35
N ALA A 154 -8.69 1.58 -5.48
CA ALA A 154 -7.68 1.42 -4.45
C ALA A 154 -7.03 2.75 -4.05
N LEU A 155 -6.70 3.57 -5.05
CA LEU A 155 -6.01 4.84 -4.84
C LEU A 155 -6.94 5.93 -4.34
N LEU A 156 -8.23 5.88 -4.71
CA LEU A 156 -9.27 6.69 -4.07
C LEU A 156 -9.45 6.32 -2.59
N ALA A 157 -9.36 5.03 -2.23
CA ALA A 157 -9.42 4.60 -0.83
C ALA A 157 -8.20 5.08 -0.01
N VAL A 158 -7.00 5.06 -0.61
CA VAL A 158 -5.77 5.58 0.01
C VAL A 158 -5.78 7.12 0.13
N ALA A 159 -6.24 7.81 -0.92
CA ALA A 159 -6.44 9.26 -0.89
C ALA A 159 -7.50 9.68 0.14
N GLY A 160 -8.58 8.91 0.26
CA GLY A 160 -9.61 9.07 1.27
C GLY A 160 -9.06 8.91 2.69
N THR A 161 -8.17 7.95 2.93
CA THR A 161 -7.51 7.79 4.24
C THR A 161 -6.59 8.96 4.57
N ALA A 162 -5.85 9.49 3.59
CA ALA A 162 -5.02 10.69 3.76
C ALA A 162 -5.87 11.96 4.01
N ALA A 163 -7.01 12.10 3.33
CA ALA A 163 -7.93 13.21 3.50
C ALA A 163 -8.62 13.18 4.87
N LEU A 164 -9.05 12.00 5.34
CA LEU A 164 -9.63 11.83 6.67
C LEU A 164 -8.63 12.17 7.79
N LEU A 165 -7.37 11.77 7.64
CA LEU A 165 -6.29 12.17 8.55
C LEU A 165 -6.06 13.68 8.57
N ARG A 166 -6.10 14.32 7.39
CA ARG A 166 -5.94 15.77 7.25
C ARG A 166 -7.13 16.53 7.87
N ALA A 167 -8.36 16.05 7.67
CA ALA A 167 -9.56 16.60 8.28
C ALA A 167 -9.56 16.43 9.81
N ALA A 168 -9.14 15.28 10.32
CA ALA A 168 -8.99 15.04 11.76
C ALA A 168 -7.90 15.91 12.41
N ALA A 169 -6.84 16.24 11.65
CA ALA A 169 -5.80 17.15 12.08
C ALA A 169 -6.24 18.63 12.09
N GLY A 170 -7.16 19.01 11.20
CA GLY A 170 -7.67 20.38 11.06
C GLY A 170 -8.83 20.75 12.01
N ARG A 171 -9.70 19.82 12.39
CA ARG A 171 -10.91 20.10 13.22
C ARG A 171 -10.64 20.42 14.70
N ARG A 172 -9.40 20.69 15.11
CA ARG A 172 -9.05 21.09 16.49
C ARG A 172 -8.03 22.23 16.54
N ALA A 173 -7.93 23.01 15.47
CA ALA A 173 -7.41 24.38 15.50
C ALA A 173 -8.62 25.32 15.55
#